data_AF-A0A4R6IT07-F1
#
_entry.id   AF-A0A4R6IT07-F1
#
_cell.length_a   1.000
_cell.length_b   1.000
_cell.length_c   1.000
_cell.angle_alpha   90.00
_cell.angle_beta   90.00
_cell.angle_gamma   90.00
#
_symmetry.space_group_name_H-M   'P 1'
#
loop_
_entity.id
_entity.type
_entity.pdbx_description
1 polymer ?
#
loop_
_entity_poly.entity_id
_entity_poly.type
_entity_poly.pdbx_seq_one_letter_code
_entity_poly.pdbx_strand_id
1 'polypeptide(L)'
;MSVPDFPNGFDSWQKTHFEVVEVLCYIRSLEESERPKSFAEMVDQTATEEMYQLALSLTNKYEALSKVKDRARSLFDEIEEFVWSEVKKEKV
;
A
#
# COMPACT_ATOMS: atom_id res chain seq x y z
N MET A 1 -0.19 18.74 -16.66
CA MET A 1 0.12 17.63 -15.73
C MET A 1 0.68 16.51 -16.57
N SER A 2 1.89 16.05 -16.27
CA SER A 2 2.50 14.89 -16.93
C SER A 2 1.73 13.64 -16.51
N VAL A 3 1.28 12.85 -17.50
CA VAL A 3 0.68 11.54 -17.26
C VAL A 3 1.73 10.68 -16.53
N PRO A 4 1.39 10.00 -15.43
CA PRO A 4 2.32 9.09 -14.77
C PRO A 4 2.75 8.01 -15.75
N ASP A 5 4.05 7.75 -15.83
CA ASP A 5 4.59 6.71 -16.70
C ASP A 5 4.36 5.35 -16.02
N PHE A 6 3.31 4.63 -16.47
CA PHE A 6 2.91 3.34 -15.91
C PHE A 6 3.71 2.22 -16.58
N PRO A 7 4.77 1.71 -15.94
CA PRO A 7 5.75 0.94 -16.68
C PRO A 7 5.25 -0.45 -17.10
N ASN A 8 4.22 -0.97 -16.43
CA ASN A 8 3.53 -2.21 -16.75
C ASN A 8 2.13 -1.96 -17.34
N GLY A 9 1.83 -0.72 -17.76
CA GLY A 9 0.50 -0.29 -18.20
C GLY A 9 -0.46 0.08 -17.06
N PHE A 10 -1.51 0.83 -17.40
CA PHE A 10 -2.47 1.40 -16.45
C PHE A 10 -3.23 0.31 -15.67
N ASP A 11 -3.65 -0.77 -16.34
CA ASP A 11 -4.37 -1.89 -15.70
C ASP A 11 -3.50 -2.66 -14.69
N SER A 12 -2.18 -2.73 -14.89
CA SER A 12 -1.26 -3.35 -13.92
C SER A 12 -1.06 -2.44 -12.72
N TRP A 13 -0.86 -1.15 -12.95
CA TRP A 13 -0.64 -0.19 -11.87
C TRP A 13 -1.85 -0.03 -10.97
N GLN A 14 -3.06 0.05 -11.54
CA GLN A 14 -4.29 0.14 -10.75
C GLN A 14 -4.51 -1.08 -9.85
N LYS A 15 -4.18 -2.28 -10.35
CA LYS A 15 -4.23 -3.52 -9.55
C LYS A 15 -3.20 -3.46 -8.43
N THR A 16 -1.94 -3.14 -8.74
CA THR A 16 -0.90 -2.98 -7.71
C THR A 16 -1.32 -1.94 -6.66
N HIS A 17 -1.87 -0.81 -7.08
CA HIS A 17 -2.32 0.25 -6.18
C HIS A 17 -3.45 -0.22 -5.26
N PHE A 18 -4.43 -0.93 -5.82
CA PHE A 18 -5.52 -1.51 -5.05
C PHE A 18 -5.00 -2.46 -3.96
N GLU A 19 -4.13 -3.41 -4.33
CA GLU A 19 -3.56 -4.37 -3.38
C GLU A 19 -2.72 -3.67 -2.30
N VAL A 20 -1.94 -2.64 -2.66
CA VAL A 20 -1.17 -1.84 -1.69
C VAL A 20 -2.09 -1.15 -0.68
N VAL A 21 -3.20 -0.57 -1.13
CA VAL A 21 -4.18 0.07 -0.24
C VAL A 21 -4.82 -0.96 0.70
N GLU A 22 -5.23 -2.12 0.18
CA GLU A 22 -5.81 -3.20 0.99
C GLU A 22 -4.85 -3.66 2.09
N VAL A 23 -3.56 -3.84 1.77
CA VAL A 23 -2.53 -4.20 2.76
C VAL A 23 -2.34 -3.09 3.81
N LEU A 24 -2.31 -1.82 3.41
CA LEU A 24 -2.19 -0.71 4.37
C LEU A 24 -3.41 -0.62 5.31
N CYS A 25 -4.62 -0.82 4.78
CA CYS A 25 -5.84 -0.93 5.58
C CYS A 25 -5.77 -2.09 6.56
N TYR A 26 -5.29 -3.25 6.11
CA TYR A 26 -5.09 -4.43 6.94
C TYR A 26 -4.10 -4.16 8.08
N ILE A 27 -2.93 -3.59 7.79
CA ILE A 27 -1.91 -3.22 8.79
C ILE A 27 -2.51 -2.25 9.83
N ARG A 28 -3.20 -1.20 9.36
CA ARG A 28 -3.88 -0.24 10.23
C ARG A 28 -4.89 -0.94 11.14
N SER A 29 -5.68 -1.88 10.62
CA SER A 29 -6.67 -2.63 11.42
C SER A 29 -6.03 -3.45 12.54
N LEU A 30 -4.84 -4.02 12.29
CA LEU A 30 -4.08 -4.77 13.30
C LEU A 30 -3.55 -3.84 14.40
N GLU A 31 -3.00 -2.68 14.04
CA GLU A 31 -2.50 -1.68 15.01
C GLU A 31 -3.64 -1.05 15.83
N GLU A 32 -4.80 -0.83 15.21
CA GLU A 32 -5.98 -0.30 15.88
C GLU A 32 -6.61 -1.30 16.86
N SER A 33 -6.47 -2.60 16.61
CA SER A 33 -6.98 -3.66 17.49
C SER A 33 -6.27 -3.70 18.87
N GLU A 34 -5.11 -3.05 19.00
CA GLU A 34 -4.34 -3.02 20.25
C GLU A 34 -4.78 -1.91 21.22
N ARG A 35 -5.67 -0.98 20.82
CA ARG A 35 -6.11 0.13 21.69
C ARG A 35 -7.62 0.39 21.60
N PRO A 36 -8.36 0.41 22.72
CA PRO A 36 -9.76 0.79 22.71
C PRO A 36 -9.90 2.27 22.30
N LYS A 37 -10.61 2.51 21.19
CA LYS A 37 -10.83 3.85 20.63
C LYS A 37 -12.07 4.51 21.21
N SER A 38 -12.02 5.83 21.36
CA SER A 38 -13.19 6.65 21.62
C SER A 38 -14.07 6.79 20.36
N PHE A 39 -15.36 7.10 20.55
CA PHE A 39 -16.31 7.29 19.45
C PHE A 39 -15.86 8.39 18.47
N ALA A 40 -15.13 9.41 18.94
CA ALA A 40 -14.58 10.47 18.09
C ALA A 40 -13.46 9.96 17.17
N GLU A 41 -12.63 9.01 17.64
CA GLU A 41 -11.55 8.40 16.86
C GLU A 41 -12.05 7.33 15.86
N MET A 42 -13.28 6.84 16.04
CA MET A 42 -13.95 5.97 15.05
C MET A 42 -14.53 6.77 13.88
N VAL A 43 -14.93 8.03 14.10
CA VAL A 43 -15.46 8.91 13.04
C VAL A 43 -14.36 9.37 12.09
N ASP A 44 -13.11 9.43 12.55
CA ASP A 44 -11.92 9.79 11.74
C ASP A 44 -11.20 8.58 11.13
N GLN A 45 -11.97 7.55 10.74
CA GLN A 45 -11.47 6.35 10.06
C GLN A 45 -11.37 6.50 8.53
N THR A 46 -11.35 7.74 8.03
CA THR A 46 -11.14 7.97 6.60
C THR A 46 -9.67 7.77 6.22
N ALA A 47 -9.41 7.46 4.95
CA ALA A 47 -8.06 7.48 4.42
C ALA A 47 -7.54 8.93 4.49
N THR A 48 -6.47 9.16 5.23
CA THR A 48 -5.86 10.48 5.31
C THR A 48 -5.06 10.76 4.03
N GLU A 49 -4.78 12.03 3.76
CA GLU A 49 -3.91 12.41 2.63
C GLU A 49 -2.53 11.73 2.74
N GLU A 50 -2.01 11.57 3.95
CA GLU A 50 -0.74 10.86 4.20
C GLU A 50 -0.83 9.39 3.79
N MET A 51 -1.96 8.72 4.06
CA MET A 51 -2.19 7.33 3.64
C MET A 51 -2.26 7.21 2.12
N TYR A 52 -2.88 8.19 1.45
CA TYR A 52 -2.92 8.25 0.00
C TYR A 52 -1.52 8.43 -0.61
N GLN A 53 -0.73 9.38 -0.10
CA GLN A 53 0.63 9.61 -0.57
C GLN A 53 1.55 8.41 -0.31
N LEU A 54 1.38 7.73 0.83
CA LEU A 54 2.10 6.49 1.14
C LEU A 54 1.74 5.36 0.19
N ALA A 55 0.45 5.13 -0.07
CA ALA A 55 0.01 4.13 -1.03
C ALA A 55 0.57 4.41 -2.43
N LEU A 56 0.54 5.68 -2.85
CA LEU A 56 1.08 6.11 -4.15
C LEU A 56 2.59 5.85 -4.26
N SER A 57 3.36 6.21 -3.23
CA SER A 57 4.82 6.04 -3.22
C SER A 57 5.22 4.56 -3.24
N LEU A 58 4.55 3.73 -2.42
CA LEU A 58 4.76 2.28 -2.37
C LEU A 58 4.39 1.60 -3.69
N THR A 59 3.28 2.00 -4.30
CA THR A 59 2.86 1.47 -5.62
C THR A 59 3.93 1.75 -6.67
N ASN A 60 4.40 3.00 -6.78
CA ASN A 60 5.42 3.37 -7.74
C ASN A 60 6.75 2.65 -7.48
N LYS A 61 7.11 2.47 -6.20
CA LYS A 61 8.32 1.74 -5.80
C LYS A 61 8.22 0.26 -6.15
N TYR A 62 7.09 -0.40 -5.89
CA TYR A 62 6.87 -1.79 -6.27
C TYR A 62 6.92 -1.97 -7.79
N GLU A 63 6.23 -1.12 -8.55
CA GLU A 63 6.21 -1.15 -10.02
C GLU A 63 7.60 -0.90 -10.63
N ALA A 64 8.44 -0.07 -10.00
CA ALA A 64 9.82 0.14 -10.43
C ALA A 64 10.69 -1.11 -10.20
N LEU A 65 10.46 -1.86 -9.12
CA LEU A 65 11.19 -3.07 -8.75
C LEU A 65 10.69 -4.31 -9.51
N SER A 66 9.41 -4.35 -9.89
CA SER A 66 8.75 -5.53 -10.48
C SER A 66 8.94 -5.68 -11.98
N LYS A 67 9.55 -4.69 -12.66
CA LYS A 67 9.87 -4.69 -14.11
C LYS A 67 10.61 -5.93 -14.64
N VAL A 68 11.12 -6.81 -13.77
CA VAL A 68 12.06 -7.89 -14.13
C VAL A 68 11.69 -9.26 -13.53
N LYS A 69 10.54 -9.42 -12.85
CA LYS A 69 10.23 -10.67 -12.14
C LYS A 69 9.18 -11.54 -12.83
N ASP A 70 9.55 -12.79 -13.11
CA ASP A 70 8.61 -13.90 -13.24
C ASP A 70 7.92 -14.11 -11.89
N ARG A 71 6.60 -13.93 -11.85
CA ARG A 71 5.80 -14.05 -10.62
C ARG A 71 5.64 -15.53 -10.26
N ALA A 72 6.25 -15.93 -9.15
CA ALA A 72 6.13 -17.29 -8.62
C ALA A 72 5.03 -17.42 -7.56
N ARG A 73 4.55 -16.30 -7.00
CA ARG A 73 3.52 -16.21 -5.95
C ARG A 73 2.36 -15.32 -6.37
N SER A 74 1.30 -15.28 -5.56
CA SER A 74 0.18 -14.38 -5.81
C SER A 74 0.62 -12.91 -5.68
N LEU A 75 -0.02 -12.01 -6.43
CA LEU A 75 0.30 -10.58 -6.39
C LEU A 75 0.11 -9.99 -4.99
N PHE A 76 -0.92 -10.45 -4.28
CA PHE A 76 -1.21 -10.02 -2.91
C PHE A 76 -0.09 -10.39 -1.94
N ASP A 77 0.37 -11.65 -1.93
CA ASP A 77 1.43 -12.10 -1.01
C ASP A 77 2.73 -11.32 -1.24
N GLU A 78 3.08 -11.05 -2.50
CA GLU A 78 4.28 -10.29 -2.85
C GLU A 78 4.18 -8.82 -2.40
N ILE A 79 2.99 -8.21 -2.55
CA ILE A 79 2.75 -6.84 -2.13
C ILE A 79 2.68 -6.74 -0.61
N GLU A 80 2.07 -7.72 0.08
CA GLU A 80 2.04 -7.77 1.53
C GLU A 80 3.45 -7.76 2.12
N GLU A 81 4.32 -8.68 1.67
CA GLU A 81 5.71 -8.76 2.13
C GLU A 81 6.48 -7.45 1.87
N PHE A 82 6.27 -6.86 0.69
CA PHE A 82 6.88 -5.59 0.30
C PHE A 82 6.44 -4.43 1.21
N VAL A 83 5.13 -4.21 1.37
CA VAL A 83 4.60 -3.10 2.17
C VAL A 83 5.02 -3.26 3.64
N TRP A 84 4.97 -4.47 4.20
CA TRP A 84 5.47 -4.71 5.56
C TRP A 84 6.95 -4.39 5.72
N SER A 85 7.79 -4.72 4.74
CA SER A 85 9.22 -4.39 4.75
C SER A 85 9.44 -2.88 4.75
N GLU A 86 8.68 -2.15 3.94
CA GLU A 86 8.82 -0.70 3.77
C GLU A 86 8.29 0.07 4.98
N VAL A 87 7.10 -0.27 5.49
CA VAL A 87 6.54 0.36 6.69
C VAL A 87 7.43 0.14 7.91
N LYS A 88 8.07 -1.04 8.04
CA LYS A 88 9.03 -1.30 9.13
C LYS A 88 10.30 -0.47 9.01
N LYS A 89 10.79 -0.19 7.80
CA LYS A 89 11.97 0.68 7.60
C LYS A 89 11.69 2.14 7.94
N GLU A 90 10.45 2.60 7.72
CA GLU A 90 10.05 3.98 7.98
C GLU A 90 9.78 4.25 9.48
N LYS A 91 9.59 3.20 10.29
CA LYS A 91 9.42 3.28 11.75
C LYS A 91 10.74 3.16 12.56
N VAL A 92 11.88 2.93 11.92
CA VAL A 92 13.24 2.86 12.53
C VAL A 92 14.00 4.14 12.25
#